data_AF-A0A919S4Z4-F1
#
_entry.id   AF-A0A919S4Z4-F1
#
_cell.length_a   1.000
_cell.length_b   1.000
_cell.length_c   1.000
_cell.angle_alpha   90.00
_cell.angle_beta   90.00
_cell.angle_gamma   90.00
#
_symmetry.space_group_name_H-M   'P 1'
#
loop_
_entity.id
_entity.type
_entity.pdbx_description
1 polymer ?
#
loop_
_entity_poly.entity_id
_entity_poly.type
_entity_poly.pdbx_seq_one_letter_code
_entity_poly.pdbx_strand_id
1 'polypeptide(L)'
;MTEHGDQLRTAFETHEHLAPDAAEVYSRVQELSRSYQRRRWGMQAAGGAVLGVSLIAGAISLPGLLPGQQQNQSVDAGAAATMPNMAPPAAPSTPSPATELEKQYDAFFAAGYDYDDALKLAGIWRSRDIDTVKAEAGRRLLAGETLPITPTPGDPLPDEEIDPKEQRQLDAYFAAGYNYDDAVKLAKLWKLADPYAAKVEGGKRLLADKKLPVKPSALAEAKEAARVNKFFTAGYDYDDAVKLAKTWKLADPYAAKVEGGKRLLAGDSLPFKP
;
A
#
# COMPACT_ATOMS: atom_id res chain seq x y z
N MET A 1 -24.39 39.16 -12.16
CA MET A 1 -24.30 37.73 -11.83
C MET A 1 -23.30 37.15 -12.81
N THR A 2 -22.19 36.61 -12.30
CA THR A 2 -20.96 36.39 -13.09
C THR A 2 -21.02 35.07 -13.84
N GLU A 3 -21.05 35.16 -15.16
CA GLU A 3 -20.97 34.09 -16.18
C GLU A 3 -19.94 32.99 -15.86
N HIS A 4 -18.86 33.36 -15.16
CA HIS A 4 -17.81 32.47 -14.70
C HIS A 4 -18.27 31.41 -13.68
N GLY A 5 -19.24 31.74 -12.83
CA GLY A 5 -19.75 30.81 -11.80
C GLY A 5 -20.59 29.69 -12.42
N ASP A 6 -21.34 30.01 -13.47
CA ASP A 6 -22.19 29.02 -14.16
C ASP A 6 -21.37 28.13 -15.08
N GLN A 7 -20.27 28.63 -15.67
CA GLN A 7 -19.32 27.79 -16.41
C GLN A 7 -18.60 26.78 -15.50
N LEU A 8 -18.21 27.17 -14.29
CA LEU A 8 -17.62 26.24 -13.32
C LEU A 8 -18.63 25.19 -12.87
N ARG A 9 -19.88 25.60 -12.57
CA ARG A 9 -20.95 24.65 -12.19
C ARG A 9 -21.21 23.63 -13.29
N THR A 10 -21.35 24.09 -14.54
CA THR A 10 -21.56 23.22 -15.70
C THR A 10 -20.36 22.28 -15.91
N ALA A 11 -19.13 22.77 -15.73
CA ALA A 11 -17.93 21.93 -15.85
C ALA A 11 -17.88 20.83 -14.78
N PHE A 12 -18.24 21.13 -13.53
CA PHE A 12 -18.32 20.11 -12.47
C PHE A 12 -19.43 19.09 -12.73
N GLU A 13 -20.65 19.55 -13.08
CA GLU A 13 -21.78 18.66 -13.40
C GLU A 13 -21.48 17.75 -14.60
N THR A 14 -20.74 18.25 -15.59
CA THR A 14 -20.37 17.49 -16.80
C THR A 14 -19.23 16.47 -16.56
N HIS A 15 -18.49 16.57 -15.46
CA HIS A 15 -17.35 15.68 -15.18
C HIS A 15 -17.48 14.90 -13.87
N GLU A 16 -18.58 15.05 -13.13
CA GLU A 16 -18.84 14.36 -11.86
C GLU A 16 -18.88 12.84 -12.01
N HIS A 17 -19.35 12.35 -13.16
CA HIS A 17 -19.39 10.92 -13.52
C HIS A 17 -18.05 10.35 -13.99
N LEU A 18 -17.01 11.18 -14.10
CA LEU A 18 -15.62 10.76 -14.31
C LEU A 18 -14.84 10.66 -12.99
N ALA A 19 -15.43 11.07 -11.86
CA ALA A 19 -14.84 10.81 -10.56
C ALA A 19 -14.87 9.29 -10.32
N PRO A 20 -13.72 8.63 -10.17
CA PRO A 20 -13.70 7.19 -9.90
C PRO A 20 -14.50 6.89 -8.64
N ASP A 21 -15.27 5.80 -8.67
CA ASP A 21 -16.12 5.39 -7.55
C ASP A 21 -15.29 5.42 -6.25
N ALA A 22 -15.75 6.17 -5.27
CA ALA A 22 -15.06 6.32 -4.00
C ALA A 22 -14.78 4.96 -3.36
N ALA A 23 -15.70 3.99 -3.48
CA ALA A 23 -15.50 2.64 -2.97
C ALA A 23 -14.39 1.89 -3.73
N GLU A 24 -14.26 2.13 -5.03
CA GLU A 24 -13.19 1.58 -5.87
C GLU A 24 -11.83 2.23 -5.54
N VAL A 25 -11.80 3.56 -5.34
CA VAL A 25 -10.58 4.27 -4.88
C VAL A 25 -10.16 3.78 -3.49
N TYR A 26 -11.08 3.67 -2.54
CA TYR A 26 -10.78 3.20 -1.17
C TYR A 26 -10.36 1.74 -1.15
N SER A 27 -11.01 0.86 -1.91
CA SER A 27 -10.62 -0.55 -2.00
C SER A 27 -9.24 -0.70 -2.66
N ARG A 28 -8.94 0.10 -3.68
CA ARG A 28 -7.63 0.10 -4.34
C ARG A 28 -6.52 0.62 -3.43
N VAL A 29 -6.76 1.67 -2.65
CA VAL A 29 -5.83 2.16 -1.61
C VAL A 29 -5.63 1.10 -0.50
N GLN A 30 -6.69 0.41 -0.10
CA GLN A 30 -6.61 -0.65 0.91
C GLN A 30 -5.89 -1.90 0.39
N GLU A 31 -6.02 -2.20 -0.90
CA GLU A 31 -5.31 -3.29 -1.57
C GLU A 31 -3.82 -2.94 -1.76
N LEU A 32 -3.52 -1.70 -2.17
CA LEU A 32 -2.18 -1.13 -2.29
C LEU A 32 -1.43 -1.11 -0.95
N SER A 33 -2.08 -0.70 0.14
CA SER A 33 -1.47 -0.73 1.48
C SER A 33 -1.17 -2.17 1.95
N ARG A 34 -2.07 -3.12 1.68
CA ARG A 34 -1.86 -4.55 1.99
C ARG A 34 -0.80 -5.22 1.13
N SER A 35 -0.62 -4.78 -0.13
CA SER A 35 0.42 -5.30 -1.03
C SER A 35 1.80 -4.73 -0.65
N TYR A 36 1.88 -3.44 -0.31
CA TYR A 36 3.09 -2.81 0.23
C TYR A 36 3.54 -3.45 1.54
N GLN A 37 2.59 -3.71 2.46
CA GLN A 37 2.88 -4.38 3.72
C GLN A 37 3.38 -5.81 3.48
N ARG A 38 2.83 -6.54 2.50
CA ARG A 38 3.31 -7.88 2.12
C ARG A 38 4.66 -7.87 1.40
N ARG A 39 4.98 -6.87 0.59
CA ARG A 39 6.32 -6.75 -0.05
C ARG A 39 7.41 -6.47 0.98
N ARG A 40 7.13 -5.63 1.97
CA ARG A 40 8.05 -5.40 3.10
C ARG A 40 8.23 -6.63 3.98
N TRP A 41 7.24 -7.53 4.03
CA TRP A 41 7.27 -8.76 4.83
C TRP A 41 7.69 -9.99 4.00
N GLY A 42 7.83 -9.86 2.68
CA GLY A 42 8.04 -10.97 1.74
C GLY A 42 9.49 -11.29 1.43
N MET A 43 10.46 -10.46 1.86
CA MET A 43 11.89 -10.74 1.63
C MET A 43 12.55 -11.65 2.68
N GLN A 44 11.84 -12.09 3.74
CA GLN A 44 12.41 -12.98 4.77
C GLN A 44 11.67 -14.31 4.99
N ALA A 45 10.80 -14.72 4.07
CA ALA A 45 10.07 -16.00 4.16
C ALA A 45 10.41 -17.01 3.05
N ALA A 46 11.64 -16.96 2.50
CA ALA A 46 12.17 -17.98 1.60
C ALA A 46 13.52 -18.51 2.14
N GLY A 47 13.52 -19.01 3.38
CA GLY A 47 14.57 -19.89 3.86
C GLY A 47 14.27 -21.33 3.44
N GLY A 48 15.22 -21.98 2.74
CA GLY A 48 15.29 -23.44 2.74
C GLY A 48 15.74 -24.15 1.46
N ALA A 49 17.04 -24.43 1.42
CA ALA A 49 17.68 -25.62 0.85
C ALA A 49 17.63 -25.89 -0.67
N VAL A 50 18.78 -25.73 -1.35
CA VAL A 50 19.25 -26.75 -2.31
C VAL A 50 20.75 -26.97 -2.10
N LEU A 51 21.08 -28.23 -1.82
CA LEU A 51 22.42 -28.79 -1.67
C LEU A 51 23.24 -28.62 -2.95
N GLY A 52 24.53 -28.33 -2.79
CA GLY A 52 25.47 -28.32 -3.90
C GLY A 52 25.68 -29.71 -4.51
N VAL A 53 25.78 -29.76 -5.84
CA VAL A 53 26.63 -30.71 -6.56
C VAL A 53 27.23 -29.97 -7.76
N SER A 54 28.55 -29.94 -7.82
CA SER A 54 29.38 -29.47 -8.92
C SER A 54 29.26 -30.40 -10.13
N LEU A 55 29.27 -29.88 -11.36
CA LEU A 55 30.08 -30.38 -12.48
C LEU A 55 29.97 -29.52 -13.75
N ILE A 56 31.08 -29.48 -14.47
CA ILE A 56 31.46 -28.62 -15.60
C ILE A 56 30.99 -29.21 -16.95
N ALA A 57 30.55 -28.37 -17.89
CA ALA A 57 30.77 -28.41 -19.36
C ALA A 57 29.79 -27.39 -19.99
N GLY A 58 30.17 -26.32 -20.70
CA GLY A 58 31.08 -26.29 -21.83
C GLY A 58 30.29 -26.42 -23.14
N ALA A 59 29.83 -25.32 -23.73
CA ALA A 59 29.75 -25.09 -25.19
C ALA A 59 29.03 -23.77 -25.52
N ILE A 60 29.69 -22.98 -26.36
CA ILE A 60 29.20 -21.77 -27.03
C ILE A 60 28.21 -22.19 -28.14
N SER A 61 27.15 -21.42 -28.38
CA SER A 61 26.58 -21.18 -29.72
C SER A 61 25.58 -20.02 -29.70
N LEU A 62 26.00 -18.86 -30.21
CA LEU A 62 25.08 -17.90 -30.85
C LEU A 62 24.75 -18.45 -32.25
N PRO A 63 23.49 -18.35 -32.69
CA PRO A 63 23.15 -17.36 -33.74
C PRO A 63 21.72 -16.81 -33.52
N GLY A 64 21.22 -15.78 -34.19
CA GLY A 64 21.59 -15.09 -35.42
C GLY A 64 20.30 -14.50 -35.99
N LEU A 65 20.40 -13.28 -36.48
CA LEU A 65 19.35 -12.48 -37.10
C LEU A 65 18.81 -13.14 -38.39
N LEU A 66 17.48 -13.11 -38.58
CA LEU A 66 16.73 -12.63 -39.78
C LEU A 66 15.38 -13.36 -39.98
N PRO A 67 14.37 -12.71 -40.60
CA PRO A 67 13.02 -13.22 -40.80
C PRO A 67 12.87 -13.93 -42.16
N GLY A 68 11.99 -14.94 -42.25
CA GLY A 68 11.70 -15.57 -43.53
C GLY A 68 10.71 -16.74 -43.49
N GLN A 69 9.52 -16.46 -44.04
CA GLN A 69 8.63 -17.35 -44.79
C GLN A 69 7.95 -18.59 -44.17
N GLN A 70 6.64 -18.62 -44.48
CA GLN A 70 5.65 -19.67 -44.36
C GLN A 70 6.08 -21.03 -44.92
N GLN A 71 5.58 -22.11 -44.32
CA GLN A 71 4.81 -23.12 -45.06
C GLN A 71 3.93 -23.97 -44.16
N ASN A 72 2.79 -24.31 -44.76
CA ASN A 72 1.59 -24.93 -44.22
C ASN A 72 1.65 -26.44 -44.49
N GLN A 73 1.52 -27.31 -43.49
CA GLN A 73 1.11 -28.71 -43.68
C GLN A 73 0.34 -29.25 -42.46
N SER A 74 -0.89 -29.68 -42.72
CA SER A 74 -1.75 -30.48 -41.86
C SER A 74 -1.70 -31.94 -42.33
N VAL A 75 -1.51 -32.90 -41.41
CA VAL A 75 -1.85 -34.32 -41.59
C VAL A 75 -2.23 -34.98 -40.25
N ASP A 76 -3.07 -35.98 -40.40
CA ASP A 76 -3.94 -36.77 -39.52
C ASP A 76 -3.48 -37.34 -38.16
N ALA A 77 -4.50 -37.39 -37.29
CA ALA A 77 -4.99 -38.46 -36.41
C ALA A 77 -4.08 -39.64 -35.97
N GLY A 78 -4.06 -39.85 -34.64
CA GLY A 78 -4.33 -41.16 -34.05
C GLY A 78 -3.16 -41.89 -33.38
N ALA A 79 -2.94 -41.65 -32.08
CA ALA A 79 -2.46 -42.69 -31.15
C ALA A 79 -2.70 -42.25 -29.70
N ALA A 80 -3.57 -42.99 -29.01
CA ALA A 80 -3.79 -42.87 -27.58
C ALA A 80 -2.56 -43.39 -26.82
N ALA A 81 -2.00 -42.55 -25.96
CA ALA A 81 -1.07 -42.96 -24.91
C ALA A 81 -1.48 -42.28 -23.61
N THR A 82 -2.02 -43.09 -22.69
CA THR A 82 -2.27 -42.77 -21.28
C THR A 82 -1.01 -42.22 -20.62
N MET A 83 -1.08 -40.98 -20.12
CA MET A 83 -0.11 -40.42 -19.19
C MET A 83 -0.85 -39.73 -18.02
N PRO A 84 -0.23 -39.72 -16.82
CA PRO A 84 -0.89 -39.41 -15.56
C PRO A 84 -1.34 -37.95 -15.49
N ASN A 85 -2.44 -37.73 -14.77
CA ASN A 85 -3.03 -36.44 -14.42
C ASN A 85 -2.00 -35.52 -13.75
N MET A 86 -1.29 -34.74 -14.55
CA MET A 86 -0.43 -33.66 -14.09
C MET A 86 -1.31 -32.42 -13.97
N ALA A 87 -1.44 -31.91 -12.74
CA ALA A 87 -2.10 -30.65 -12.46
C ALA A 87 -1.55 -29.54 -13.37
N PRO A 88 -2.40 -28.61 -13.87
CA PRO A 88 -1.92 -27.53 -14.71
C PRO A 88 -0.85 -26.73 -13.94
N PRO A 89 0.29 -26.38 -14.58
CA PRO A 89 1.26 -25.49 -13.98
C PRO A 89 0.55 -24.19 -13.63
N ALA A 90 0.71 -23.74 -12.38
CA ALA A 90 0.26 -22.43 -11.94
C ALA A 90 0.79 -21.40 -12.94
N ALA A 91 -0.14 -20.70 -13.60
CA ALA A 91 0.22 -19.61 -14.49
C ALA A 91 1.12 -18.63 -13.71
N PRO A 92 2.22 -18.14 -14.31
CA PRO A 92 2.97 -17.06 -13.70
C PRO A 92 2.00 -15.88 -13.52
N SER A 93 1.78 -15.47 -12.28
CA SER A 93 1.01 -14.28 -11.96
C SER A 93 1.63 -13.11 -12.72
N THR A 94 0.97 -12.67 -13.79
CA THR A 94 1.31 -11.42 -14.44
C THR A 94 1.24 -10.32 -13.37
N PRO A 95 2.32 -9.57 -13.09
CA PRO A 95 2.20 -8.43 -12.22
C PRO A 95 1.21 -7.45 -12.87
N SER A 96 0.14 -7.14 -12.16
CA SER A 96 -0.76 -6.06 -12.53
C SER A 96 0.07 -4.78 -12.80
N PRO A 97 -0.31 -3.95 -13.79
CA PRO A 97 0.46 -2.75 -14.10
C PRO A 97 0.52 -1.86 -12.86
N ALA A 98 1.73 -1.64 -12.35
CA ALA A 98 1.99 -0.74 -11.23
C ALA A 98 1.46 0.65 -11.59
N THR A 99 0.78 1.27 -10.65
CA THR A 99 0.34 2.67 -10.76
C THR A 99 1.56 3.58 -10.88
N GLU A 100 1.37 4.76 -11.47
CA GLU A 100 2.47 5.72 -11.65
C GLU A 100 3.13 6.12 -10.32
N LEU A 101 2.32 6.23 -9.25
CA LEU A 101 2.82 6.51 -7.90
C LEU A 101 3.71 5.37 -7.35
N GLU A 102 3.35 4.11 -7.61
CA GLU A 102 4.17 2.96 -7.19
C GLU A 102 5.50 2.92 -7.91
N LYS A 103 5.52 3.21 -9.22
CA LYS A 103 6.78 3.27 -9.98
C LYS A 103 7.71 4.34 -9.43
N GLN A 104 7.15 5.48 -9.02
CA GLN A 104 7.91 6.56 -8.41
C GLN A 104 8.52 6.12 -7.08
N TYR A 105 7.73 5.52 -6.18
CA TYR A 105 8.28 4.98 -4.94
C TYR A 105 9.33 3.89 -5.18
N ASP A 106 9.05 2.94 -6.07
CA ASP A 106 9.98 1.88 -6.41
C ASP A 106 11.29 2.46 -6.95
N ALA A 107 11.24 3.50 -7.79
CA ALA A 107 12.44 4.17 -8.31
C ALA A 107 13.22 4.91 -7.21
N PHE A 108 12.53 5.56 -6.28
CA PHE A 108 13.16 6.22 -5.13
C PHE A 108 13.95 5.21 -4.28
N PHE A 109 13.33 4.10 -3.91
CA PHE A 109 13.98 3.07 -3.10
C PHE A 109 15.04 2.28 -3.89
N ALA A 110 14.80 1.99 -5.18
CA ALA A 110 15.77 1.30 -6.03
C ALA A 110 17.04 2.13 -6.26
N ALA A 111 16.95 3.46 -6.21
CA ALA A 111 18.10 4.36 -6.25
C ALA A 111 18.87 4.44 -4.92
N GLY A 112 18.47 3.67 -3.91
CA GLY A 112 19.16 3.57 -2.63
C GLY A 112 18.80 4.65 -1.62
N TYR A 113 17.78 5.47 -1.89
CA TYR A 113 17.29 6.45 -0.94
C TYR A 113 16.36 5.81 0.09
N ASP A 114 16.44 6.29 1.33
CA ASP A 114 15.63 5.81 2.43
C ASP A 114 14.67 6.89 2.98
N TYR A 115 14.07 6.62 4.13
CA TYR A 115 13.15 7.54 4.78
C TYR A 115 13.86 8.80 5.34
N ASP A 116 15.06 8.66 5.88
CA ASP A 116 15.81 9.78 6.45
C ASP A 116 16.31 10.72 5.33
N ASP A 117 16.63 10.16 4.18
CA ASP A 117 16.88 10.93 2.96
C ASP A 117 15.63 11.65 2.45
N ALA A 118 14.46 11.03 2.53
CA ALA A 118 13.19 11.71 2.25
C ALA A 118 12.94 12.89 3.23
N LEU A 119 13.33 12.77 4.51
CA LEU A 119 13.25 13.88 5.47
C LEU A 119 14.21 15.03 5.11
N LYS A 120 15.45 14.72 4.71
CA LYS A 120 16.42 15.72 4.24
C LYS A 120 15.90 16.44 2.99
N LEU A 121 15.38 15.67 2.03
CA LEU A 121 14.75 16.22 0.81
C LEU A 121 13.55 17.10 1.13
N ALA A 122 12.71 16.68 2.08
CA ALA A 122 11.58 17.49 2.54
C ALA A 122 12.03 18.84 3.11
N GLY A 123 13.16 18.87 3.83
CA GLY A 123 13.79 20.10 4.30
C GLY A 123 14.26 21.02 3.15
N ILE A 124 14.87 20.44 2.11
CA ILE A 124 15.38 21.19 0.94
C ILE A 124 14.22 21.73 0.10
N TRP A 125 13.21 20.91 -0.16
CA TRP A 125 12.04 21.27 -0.97
C TRP A 125 10.96 21.99 -0.19
N ARG A 126 11.17 22.20 1.12
CA ARG A 126 10.21 22.84 2.05
C ARG A 126 8.83 22.18 2.01
N SER A 127 8.79 20.87 1.78
CA SER A 127 7.57 20.08 1.85
C SER A 127 7.39 19.51 3.25
N ARG A 128 6.14 19.41 3.69
CA ARG A 128 5.76 18.76 4.96
C ARG A 128 5.23 17.34 4.75
N ASP A 129 4.96 16.97 3.51
CA ASP A 129 4.45 15.66 3.14
C ASP A 129 5.61 14.82 2.60
N ILE A 130 6.04 13.86 3.41
CA ILE A 130 7.18 13.00 3.12
C ILE A 130 6.86 12.01 2.01
N ASP A 131 5.61 11.59 1.88
CA ASP A 131 5.20 10.65 0.83
C ASP A 131 5.16 11.36 -0.52
N THR A 132 4.67 12.60 -0.57
CA THR A 132 4.79 13.45 -1.77
C THR A 132 6.27 13.68 -2.14
N VAL A 133 7.17 13.85 -1.15
CA VAL A 133 8.61 14.01 -1.41
C VAL A 133 9.22 12.75 -2.02
N LYS A 134 8.89 11.55 -1.51
CA LYS A 134 9.37 10.28 -2.11
C LYS A 134 8.85 10.10 -3.53
N ALA A 135 7.57 10.41 -3.78
CA ALA A 135 6.97 10.29 -5.10
C ALA A 135 7.64 11.24 -6.09
N GLU A 136 7.82 12.51 -5.69
CA GLU A 136 8.48 13.50 -6.51
C GLU A 136 9.95 13.14 -6.77
N ALA A 137 10.67 12.67 -5.76
CA ALA A 137 12.04 12.19 -5.89
C ALA A 137 12.13 11.00 -6.85
N GLY A 138 11.24 10.02 -6.70
CA GLY A 138 11.08 8.90 -7.60
C GLY A 138 10.80 9.29 -9.05
N ARG A 139 9.88 10.24 -9.26
CA ARG A 139 9.56 10.79 -10.59
C ARG A 139 10.78 11.43 -11.24
N ARG A 140 11.56 12.21 -10.49
CA ARG A 140 12.79 12.85 -10.97
C ARG A 140 13.84 11.80 -11.34
N LEU A 141 14.00 10.76 -10.52
CA LEU A 141 14.90 9.64 -10.81
C LEU A 141 14.48 8.87 -12.06
N LEU A 142 13.17 8.63 -12.27
CA LEU A 142 12.65 8.02 -13.50
C LEU A 142 12.88 8.89 -14.74
N ALA A 143 12.90 10.21 -14.57
CA ALA A 143 13.26 11.17 -15.62
C ALA A 143 14.78 11.27 -15.86
N GLY A 144 15.60 10.55 -15.08
CA GLY A 144 17.07 10.59 -15.14
C GLY A 144 17.68 11.82 -14.48
N GLU A 145 16.92 12.57 -13.68
CA GLU A 145 17.41 13.70 -12.91
C GLU A 145 18.10 13.23 -11.62
N THR A 146 19.15 13.95 -11.22
CA THR A 146 19.83 13.73 -9.94
C THR A 146 19.18 14.55 -8.82
N LEU A 147 19.00 13.96 -7.64
CA LEU A 147 18.45 14.66 -6.48
C LEU A 147 19.52 15.55 -5.81
N PRO A 148 19.11 16.63 -5.09
CA PRO A 148 20.02 17.56 -4.42
C PRO A 148 20.73 16.97 -3.18
N ILE A 149 20.44 15.71 -2.87
CA ILE A 149 21.23 14.90 -1.95
C ILE A 149 21.68 13.65 -2.71
N THR A 150 22.93 13.25 -2.51
CA THR A 150 23.31 11.87 -2.79
C THR A 150 22.47 10.97 -1.90
N PRO A 151 22.03 9.79 -2.38
CA PRO A 151 21.49 8.80 -1.47
C PRO A 151 22.57 8.64 -0.42
N THR A 152 22.20 8.78 0.85
CA THR A 152 23.07 8.23 1.87
C THR A 152 23.10 6.77 1.45
N PRO A 153 24.26 6.18 1.10
CA PRO A 153 24.29 4.74 1.03
C PRO A 153 23.64 4.36 2.35
N GLY A 154 22.52 3.64 2.29
CA GLY A 154 22.44 2.58 3.27
C GLY A 154 23.81 1.94 3.10
N ASP A 155 24.72 2.19 4.07
CA ASP A 155 25.65 1.13 4.43
C ASP A 155 24.78 -0.09 4.25
N PRO A 156 25.09 -0.99 3.28
CA PRO A 156 24.29 -2.20 3.12
C PRO A 156 24.18 -2.63 4.55
N LEU A 157 22.94 -2.56 5.11
CA LEU A 157 22.81 -2.63 6.56
C LEU A 157 23.76 -3.77 6.86
N PRO A 158 24.78 -3.60 7.73
CA PRO A 158 25.41 -4.81 8.20
C PRO A 158 24.21 -5.73 8.46
N ASP A 159 24.31 -7.01 8.19
CA ASP A 159 23.35 -7.88 8.83
C ASP A 159 23.53 -7.69 10.38
N GLU A 160 23.40 -6.50 11.01
CA GLU A 160 22.27 -6.15 11.86
C GLU A 160 21.02 -6.86 11.33
N GLU A 161 21.07 -8.19 11.42
CA GLU A 161 20.06 -8.97 12.09
C GLU A 161 19.51 -8.06 13.18
N ILE A 162 18.42 -7.35 12.87
CA ILE A 162 17.57 -6.76 13.89
C ILE A 162 17.39 -7.92 14.86
N ASP A 163 17.87 -7.74 16.10
CA ASP A 163 17.83 -8.80 17.11
C ASP A 163 16.43 -9.42 17.00
N PRO A 164 16.30 -10.75 16.82
CA PRO A 164 14.99 -11.38 16.67
C PRO A 164 14.00 -10.96 17.77
N LYS A 165 14.52 -10.57 18.93
CA LYS A 165 13.75 -9.96 20.02
C LYS A 165 13.23 -8.55 19.69
N GLU A 166 14.04 -7.69 19.12
CA GLU A 166 13.66 -6.36 18.65
C GLU A 166 12.65 -6.44 17.50
N GLN A 167 12.86 -7.36 16.56
CA GLN A 167 11.90 -7.61 15.48
C GLN A 167 10.53 -8.03 16.05
N ARG A 168 10.49 -8.95 17.01
CA ARG A 168 9.24 -9.34 17.70
C ARG A 168 8.55 -8.16 18.41
N GLN A 169 9.33 -7.21 18.93
CA GLN A 169 8.77 -6.01 19.56
C GLN A 169 8.13 -5.11 18.51
N LEU A 170 8.83 -4.84 17.40
CA LEU A 170 8.28 -4.09 16.28
C LEU A 170 6.99 -4.76 15.75
N ASP A 171 7.02 -6.07 15.56
CA ASP A 171 5.85 -6.84 15.10
C ASP A 171 4.68 -6.70 16.07
N ALA A 172 4.91 -6.83 17.38
CA ALA A 172 3.88 -6.65 18.40
C ALA A 172 3.30 -5.23 18.39
N TYR A 173 4.14 -4.21 18.18
CA TYR A 173 3.72 -2.82 18.08
C TYR A 173 2.75 -2.61 16.90
N PHE A 174 3.13 -3.08 15.71
CA PHE A 174 2.30 -2.94 14.52
C PHE A 174 1.06 -3.84 14.56
N ALA A 175 1.18 -5.06 15.07
CA ALA A 175 0.04 -5.99 15.24
C ALA A 175 -1.02 -5.43 16.19
N ALA A 176 -0.62 -4.62 17.18
CA ALA A 176 -1.54 -3.90 18.06
C ALA A 176 -2.22 -2.69 17.39
N GLY A 177 -1.91 -2.40 16.12
CA GLY A 177 -2.56 -1.35 15.32
C GLY A 177 -1.96 0.04 15.50
N TYR A 178 -0.74 0.14 16.04
CA TYR A 178 -0.03 1.41 16.14
C TYR A 178 0.73 1.73 14.85
N ASN A 179 0.80 3.00 14.50
CA ASN A 179 1.52 3.49 13.31
C ASN A 179 2.68 4.44 13.69
N TYR A 180 3.29 5.06 12.69
CA TYR A 180 4.39 6.00 12.89
C TYR A 180 3.99 7.23 13.73
N ASP A 181 2.81 7.81 13.49
CA ASP A 181 2.36 8.99 14.23
C ASP A 181 2.14 8.69 15.72
N ASP A 182 1.65 7.49 16.02
CA ASP A 182 1.58 7.02 17.39
C ASP A 182 2.98 6.88 18.01
N ALA A 183 3.96 6.40 17.24
CA ALA A 183 5.33 6.27 17.69
C ALA A 183 5.97 7.63 17.98
N VAL A 184 5.69 8.66 17.17
CA VAL A 184 6.13 10.05 17.41
C VAL A 184 5.55 10.57 18.73
N LYS A 185 4.25 10.35 18.98
CA LYS A 185 3.61 10.75 20.25
C LYS A 185 4.22 10.01 21.44
N LEU A 186 4.47 8.71 21.30
CA LEU A 186 5.07 7.88 22.34
C LEU A 186 6.53 8.26 22.62
N ALA A 187 7.32 8.56 21.58
CA ALA A 187 8.70 9.03 21.71
C ALA A 187 8.75 10.32 22.53
N LYS A 188 7.87 11.28 22.22
CA LYS A 188 7.76 12.54 22.97
C LYS A 188 7.34 12.32 24.42
N LEU A 189 6.40 11.41 24.67
CA LEU A 189 5.90 11.13 26.02
C LEU A 189 6.94 10.41 26.89
N TRP A 190 7.70 9.49 26.29
CA TRP A 190 8.72 8.70 26.99
C TRP A 190 10.11 9.33 26.93
N LYS A 191 10.26 10.49 26.28
CA LYS A 191 11.53 11.21 26.09
C LYS A 191 12.59 10.32 25.42
N LEU A 192 12.18 9.56 24.41
CA LEU A 192 13.08 8.74 23.61
C LEU A 192 13.69 9.59 22.49
N ALA A 193 14.86 9.18 22.00
CA ALA A 193 15.63 9.92 21.00
C ALA A 193 14.87 10.03 19.67
N ASP A 194 14.15 8.98 19.29
CA ASP A 194 13.49 8.88 18.00
C ASP A 194 12.21 8.00 18.04
N PRO A 195 11.35 8.08 17.01
CA PRO A 195 10.16 7.24 16.90
C PRO A 195 10.45 5.74 16.77
N TYR A 196 11.62 5.33 16.27
CA TYR A 196 11.98 3.93 16.15
C TYR A 196 12.18 3.30 17.53
N ALA A 197 12.94 3.93 18.42
CA ALA A 197 13.09 3.54 19.81
C ALA A 197 11.73 3.42 20.54
N ALA A 198 10.76 4.30 20.20
CA ALA A 198 9.41 4.22 20.75
C ALA A 198 8.59 3.03 20.25
N LYS A 199 8.80 2.57 19.02
CA LYS A 199 8.17 1.34 18.50
C LYS A 199 8.70 0.12 19.23
N VAL A 200 10.02 0.03 19.38
CA VAL A 200 10.70 -1.06 20.10
C VAL A 200 10.24 -1.13 21.55
N GLU A 201 10.33 -0.03 22.30
CA GLU A 201 9.88 0.04 23.70
C GLU A 201 8.35 -0.16 23.84
N GLY A 202 7.57 0.33 22.87
CA GLY A 202 6.12 0.09 22.81
C GLY A 202 5.79 -1.38 22.59
N GLY A 203 6.45 -2.02 21.64
CA GLY A 203 6.37 -3.45 21.37
C GLY A 203 6.73 -4.32 22.57
N LYS A 204 7.84 -3.99 23.24
CA LYS A 204 8.27 -4.65 24.48
C LYS A 204 7.22 -4.56 25.58
N ARG A 205 6.56 -3.40 25.73
CA ARG A 205 5.48 -3.23 26.71
C ARG A 205 4.24 -4.03 26.34
N LEU A 206 3.87 -4.07 25.06
CA LEU A 206 2.75 -4.86 24.55
C LEU A 206 2.97 -6.36 24.74
N LEU A 207 4.18 -6.87 24.48
CA LEU A 207 4.56 -8.25 24.75
C LEU A 207 4.55 -8.62 26.25
N ALA A 208 4.61 -7.62 27.13
CA ALA A 208 4.47 -7.77 28.57
C ALA A 208 3.03 -7.51 29.05
N ASP A 209 2.04 -7.54 28.14
CA ASP A 209 0.62 -7.24 28.37
C ASP A 209 0.34 -5.86 28.99
N LYS A 210 1.27 -4.91 28.81
CA LYS A 210 1.10 -3.52 29.29
C LYS A 210 0.47 -2.67 28.21
N LYS A 211 -0.55 -1.89 28.60
CA LYS A 211 -1.20 -0.91 27.72
C LYS A 211 -0.27 0.29 27.48
N LEU A 212 -0.23 0.78 26.25
CA LEU A 212 0.47 2.01 25.94
C LEU A 212 -0.43 3.23 26.28
N PRO A 213 0.16 4.37 26.66
CA PRO A 213 -0.57 5.58 27.03
C PRO A 213 -1.23 6.28 25.83
N VAL A 214 -0.87 5.89 24.61
CA VAL A 214 -1.52 6.33 23.36
C VAL A 214 -2.39 5.19 22.85
N LYS A 215 -3.56 5.50 22.29
CA LYS A 215 -4.41 4.51 21.62
C LYS A 215 -3.92 4.29 20.18
N PRO A 216 -3.98 3.06 19.65
CA PRO A 216 -3.61 2.79 18.27
C PRO A 216 -4.55 3.55 17.32
N SER A 217 -4.00 4.43 16.50
CA SER A 217 -4.76 5.25 15.56
C SER A 217 -5.12 4.49 14.29
N ALA A 218 -4.22 3.64 13.77
CA ALA A 218 -4.50 2.89 12.55
C ALA A 218 -5.68 1.91 12.71
N LEU A 219 -5.87 1.35 13.91
CA LEU A 219 -7.05 0.51 14.18
C LEU A 219 -8.35 1.34 14.22
N ALA A 220 -8.29 2.58 14.72
CA ALA A 220 -9.44 3.48 14.72
C ALA A 220 -9.79 3.92 13.29
N GLU A 221 -8.79 4.31 12.51
CA GLU A 221 -8.93 4.69 11.10
C GLU A 221 -9.46 3.54 10.25
N ALA A 222 -8.91 2.32 10.40
CA ALA A 222 -9.40 1.15 9.69
C ALA A 222 -10.85 0.80 10.04
N LYS A 223 -11.25 0.94 11.30
CA LYS A 223 -12.64 0.76 11.74
C LYS A 223 -13.56 1.83 11.17
N GLU A 224 -13.09 3.07 11.09
CA GLU A 224 -13.83 4.18 10.53
C GLU A 224 -14.05 3.99 9.03
N ALA A 225 -12.98 3.69 8.29
CA ALA A 225 -13.04 3.35 6.87
C ALA A 225 -13.97 2.16 6.61
N ALA A 226 -13.93 1.11 7.43
CA ALA A 226 -14.85 -0.03 7.31
C ALA A 226 -16.32 0.37 7.50
N ARG A 227 -16.61 1.30 8.42
CA ARG A 227 -17.97 1.83 8.62
C ARG A 227 -18.41 2.63 7.39
N VAL A 228 -17.59 3.56 6.93
CA VAL A 228 -17.88 4.37 5.74
C VAL A 228 -18.10 3.48 4.52
N ASN A 229 -17.26 2.47 4.28
CA ASN A 229 -17.46 1.51 3.21
C ASN A 229 -18.75 0.71 3.37
N LYS A 230 -19.10 0.27 4.58
CA LYS A 230 -20.37 -0.43 4.82
C LYS A 230 -21.58 0.44 4.49
N PHE A 231 -21.51 1.73 4.79
CA PHE A 231 -22.54 2.71 4.45
C PHE A 231 -22.77 2.79 2.94
N PHE A 232 -21.69 2.98 2.16
CA PHE A 232 -21.77 3.02 0.70
C PHE A 232 -22.17 1.69 0.08
N THR A 233 -21.64 0.57 0.58
CA THR A 233 -21.97 -0.77 0.09
C THR A 233 -23.44 -1.12 0.34
N ALA A 234 -24.07 -0.52 1.33
CA ALA A 234 -25.51 -0.67 1.58
C ALA A 234 -26.39 0.17 0.63
N GLY A 235 -25.79 0.91 -0.30
CA GLY A 235 -26.47 1.71 -1.33
C GLY A 235 -26.68 3.17 -0.96
N TYR A 236 -26.28 3.61 0.23
CA TYR A 236 -26.45 4.99 0.67
C TYR A 236 -25.38 5.91 0.08
N ASP A 237 -25.80 7.11 -0.30
CA ASP A 237 -24.93 8.11 -0.93
C ASP A 237 -24.64 9.32 -0.03
N TYR A 238 -24.08 10.38 -0.63
CA TYR A 238 -23.80 11.62 0.08
C TYR A 238 -25.07 12.37 0.51
N ASP A 239 -26.11 12.43 -0.32
CA ASP A 239 -27.35 13.13 0.00
C ASP A 239 -28.08 12.45 1.15
N ASP A 240 -28.02 11.12 1.20
CA ASP A 240 -28.49 10.35 2.33
C ASP A 240 -27.69 10.64 3.60
N ALA A 241 -26.36 10.76 3.49
CA ALA A 241 -25.54 11.16 4.62
C ALA A 241 -25.90 12.57 5.14
N VAL A 242 -26.23 13.52 4.26
CA VAL A 242 -26.70 14.86 4.64
C VAL A 242 -28.05 14.79 5.36
N LYS A 243 -29.02 14.02 4.84
CA LYS A 243 -30.32 13.80 5.50
C LYS A 243 -30.13 13.16 6.88
N LEU A 244 -29.27 12.15 6.99
CA LEU A 244 -28.97 11.46 8.24
C LEU A 244 -28.26 12.38 9.24
N ALA A 245 -27.30 13.20 8.80
CA ALA A 245 -26.64 14.18 9.65
C ALA A 245 -27.67 15.13 10.28
N LYS A 246 -28.64 15.61 9.50
CA LYS A 246 -29.74 16.45 10.00
C LYS A 246 -30.66 15.70 10.96
N THR A 247 -31.07 14.47 10.62
CA THR A 247 -31.95 13.65 11.46
C THR A 247 -31.31 13.28 12.79
N TRP A 248 -30.02 12.97 12.79
CA TRP A 248 -29.27 12.58 13.98
C TRP A 248 -28.57 13.74 14.68
N LYS A 249 -28.71 14.97 14.18
CA LYS A 249 -28.07 16.19 14.71
C LYS A 249 -26.54 16.05 14.82
N LEU A 250 -25.93 15.45 13.80
CA LEU A 250 -24.47 15.32 13.70
C LEU A 250 -23.86 16.57 13.07
N ALA A 251 -22.58 16.80 13.37
CA ALA A 251 -21.87 18.01 12.95
C ALA A 251 -21.74 18.11 11.42
N ASP A 252 -21.59 16.98 10.74
CA ASP A 252 -21.35 16.94 9.30
C ASP A 252 -21.83 15.60 8.67
N PRO A 253 -21.94 15.52 7.33
CA PRO A 253 -22.34 14.31 6.62
C PRO A 253 -21.36 13.14 6.80
N TYR A 254 -20.07 13.42 7.02
CA TYR A 254 -19.09 12.35 7.19
C TYR A 254 -19.30 11.63 8.53
N ALA A 255 -19.56 12.35 9.61
CA ALA A 255 -19.98 11.76 10.89
C ALA A 255 -21.23 10.88 10.74
N ALA A 256 -22.17 11.25 9.86
CA ALA A 256 -23.34 10.43 9.54
C ALA A 256 -22.98 9.14 8.79
N LYS A 257 -22.02 9.16 7.87
CA LYS A 257 -21.51 7.94 7.20
C LYS A 257 -20.89 6.97 8.21
N VAL A 258 -20.08 7.49 9.13
CA VAL A 258 -19.43 6.67 10.17
C VAL A 258 -20.47 6.04 11.10
N GLU A 259 -21.44 6.82 11.59
CA GLU A 259 -22.48 6.30 12.50
C GLU A 259 -23.47 5.37 11.77
N GLY A 260 -23.85 5.71 10.53
CA GLY A 260 -24.70 4.86 9.68
C GLY A 260 -24.04 3.54 9.35
N GLY A 261 -22.77 3.57 8.94
CA GLY A 261 -21.95 2.39 8.73
C GLY A 261 -21.82 1.51 9.98
N LYS A 262 -21.64 2.12 11.15
CA LYS A 262 -21.59 1.41 12.44
C LYS A 262 -22.91 0.68 12.74
N ARG A 263 -24.06 1.33 12.52
CA ARG A 263 -25.39 0.72 12.69
C ARG A 263 -25.60 -0.44 11.72
N LEU A 264 -25.23 -0.25 10.44
CA LEU A 264 -25.33 -1.28 9.42
C LEU A 264 -24.40 -2.49 9.70
N LEU A 265 -23.23 -2.28 10.30
CA LEU A 265 -22.36 -3.37 10.76
C LEU A 265 -22.95 -4.13 11.95
N ALA A 266 -23.76 -3.47 12.79
CA ALA A 266 -24.48 -4.12 13.89
C ALA A 266 -25.76 -4.84 13.42
N GLY A 267 -26.15 -4.69 12.15
CA GLY A 267 -27.38 -5.27 11.58
C GLY A 267 -28.61 -4.37 11.70
N ASP A 268 -28.45 -3.13 12.17
CA ASP A 268 -29.55 -2.18 12.32
C ASP A 268 -29.91 -1.52 10.96
N SER A 269 -31.18 -1.20 10.78
CA SER A 269 -31.67 -0.39 9.65
C SER A 269 -31.50 1.12 9.91
N LEU A 270 -31.22 1.88 8.86
CA LEU A 270 -31.22 3.35 8.95
C LEU A 270 -32.65 3.92 8.84
N PRO A 271 -32.89 5.18 9.28
CA PRO A 271 -34.22 5.80 9.28
C PRO A 271 -34.98 5.80 7.95
N PHE A 272 -34.27 5.66 6.83
CA PHE A 272 -34.83 5.50 5.50
C PHE A 272 -33.93 4.57 4.68
N LYS A 273 -34.47 4.04 3.58
CA LYS A 273 -33.72 3.25 2.60
C LYS A 273 -33.09 4.20 1.56
N PRO A 274 -31.93 3.82 0.97
CA PRO A 274 -31.38 4.58 -0.15
C PRO A 274 -32.38 4.67 -1.30
#